data_AF-A0AAW7WUN3-F1
#
_entry.id   AF-A0AAW7WUN3-F1
#
_cell.length_a   1.000
_cell.length_b   1.000
_cell.length_c   1.000
_cell.angle_alpha   90.00
_cell.angle_beta   90.00
_cell.angle_gamma   90.00
#
_symmetry.space_group_name_H-M   'P 1'
#
loop_
_entity.id
_entity.type
_entity.pdbx_description
1 polymer ?
#
loop_
_entity_poly.entity_id
_entity_poly.type
_entity_poly.pdbx_seq_one_letter_code
_entity_poly.pdbx_strand_id
1 'polypeptide(L)'
;MFAKVHPAEDVKSGNTGSCHDLVRYLEKETGEGQRFFSHTEQDISPERVIMDIDGNKKALGANDAKFFMLSLNPSQSEQMHLIGRKVDDFKELTPQEKKEVFQKLEAFTRSAMDEYALNFGRDNIRGGQDLMYYARVETERSYHPEDEEVKQGITRIGEPKPGLNLHVHVIVSRKSLDGKVKLSPGAKSAGNTWELEGRGTVKRGFSHEGWKVRVQECFNRKFDYQAKEGETYVRPQVSAEIGKITNPELKNLLENYRFTSANQIVVAMKEQGYTHKVRKGVHSFSREGERVSIRHKDLKKFADPKLESRHMEGIIERFNLYKYKQEGVAYRENGLEAKNISFLTYQKVPIEPEEDKSVTGKPETKEEAQQPQQETPGSEAHPEETENEAETPMPEPDPVKYRKELKEVSYDVLFDRETKTYVPISAIRKYAYENEINLIDRYKHGYAVRNEDLRECLANPEYRTVRQINKAMRERGYTIERDEAGNYTYIKGESSFFMERRDLLAFTGYAKDTGGRERERGTHRSADKTVGFIGGKAKQKLINEILGDSFRTERMLVGNVKKAVSLIQNPANIKMMLIKQIGSFLNPFKEL
;
A
#
# COMPACT_ATOMS: atom_id res chain seq x y z
N MET A 1 9.22 -7.95 -21.64
CA MET A 1 10.11 -8.27 -20.50
C MET A 1 9.48 -9.37 -19.66
N PHE A 2 10.14 -10.51 -19.53
CA PHE A 2 9.68 -11.59 -18.67
C PHE A 2 10.58 -11.78 -17.45
N ALA A 3 10.05 -11.49 -16.27
CA ALA A 3 10.71 -11.75 -14.99
C ALA A 3 10.14 -13.01 -14.33
N LYS A 4 11.00 -13.90 -13.83
CA LYS A 4 10.56 -15.14 -13.16
C LYS A 4 11.32 -15.36 -11.87
N VAL A 5 10.60 -15.74 -10.83
CA VAL A 5 11.17 -16.42 -9.65
C VAL A 5 11.05 -17.91 -9.94
N HIS A 6 12.17 -18.62 -9.96
CA HIS A 6 12.18 -20.05 -10.25
C HIS A 6 11.73 -20.85 -9.02
N PRO A 7 10.85 -21.86 -9.18
CA PRO A 7 10.58 -22.83 -8.12
C PRO A 7 11.86 -23.61 -7.79
N ALA A 8 11.94 -24.18 -6.59
CA ALA A 8 13.13 -24.89 -6.13
C ALA A 8 13.51 -26.08 -7.05
N GLU A 9 12.53 -26.71 -7.68
CA GLU A 9 12.70 -27.82 -8.62
C GLU A 9 13.42 -27.40 -9.91
N ASP A 10 13.24 -26.15 -10.35
CA ASP A 10 13.93 -25.59 -11.52
C ASP A 10 15.38 -25.18 -11.18
N VAL A 11 15.76 -25.16 -9.90
CA VAL A 11 17.10 -24.78 -9.45
C VAL A 11 18.00 -26.02 -9.42
N LYS A 12 19.19 -25.92 -10.04
CA LYS A 12 20.17 -27.00 -10.02
C LYS A 12 20.50 -27.40 -8.57
N SER A 13 20.21 -28.66 -8.24
CA SER A 13 20.37 -29.24 -6.88
C SER A 13 19.46 -28.65 -5.80
N GLY A 14 18.39 -27.94 -6.18
CA GLY A 14 17.44 -27.31 -5.26
C GLY A 14 18.00 -26.05 -4.60
N ASN A 15 17.33 -25.59 -3.53
CA ASN A 15 17.69 -24.33 -2.88
C ASN A 15 17.79 -24.40 -1.35
N THR A 16 17.79 -25.59 -0.76
CA THR A 16 17.92 -25.80 0.70
C THR A 16 19.37 -26.02 1.15
N GLY A 17 20.26 -26.33 0.21
CA GLY A 17 21.70 -26.55 0.42
C GLY A 17 22.57 -25.38 -0.04
N SER A 18 23.78 -25.71 -0.50
CA SER A 18 24.73 -24.76 -1.09
C SER A 18 24.27 -24.29 -2.46
N CYS A 19 24.61 -23.05 -2.83
CA CYS A 19 24.43 -22.56 -4.20
C CYS A 19 25.55 -22.98 -5.17
N HIS A 20 26.55 -23.75 -4.71
CA HIS A 20 27.71 -24.19 -5.49
C HIS A 20 27.32 -24.74 -6.88
N ASP A 21 26.41 -25.70 -6.96
CA ASP A 21 26.05 -26.34 -8.22
C ASP A 21 25.35 -25.39 -9.19
N LEU A 22 24.54 -24.46 -8.66
CA LEU A 22 23.93 -23.41 -9.47
C LEU A 22 24.99 -22.44 -10.00
N VAL A 23 25.91 -22.00 -9.14
CA VAL A 23 26.99 -21.09 -9.54
C VAL A 23 27.84 -21.73 -10.63
N ARG A 24 28.26 -23.00 -10.46
CA ARG A 24 29.02 -23.75 -11.49
C ARG A 24 28.22 -23.94 -12.77
N TYR A 25 26.91 -24.17 -12.70
CA TYR A 25 26.06 -24.27 -13.88
C TYR A 25 26.01 -22.97 -14.70
N LEU A 26 25.94 -21.81 -14.03
CA LEU A 26 25.94 -20.49 -14.67
C LEU A 26 27.31 -20.10 -15.24
N GLU A 27 28.38 -20.85 -14.97
CA GLU A 27 29.72 -20.62 -15.53
C GLU A 27 29.92 -21.23 -16.93
N LYS A 28 28.89 -21.85 -17.52
CA LYS A 28 28.97 -22.50 -18.84
C LYS A 28 29.41 -21.56 -19.98
N GLU A 29 29.09 -20.27 -19.90
CA GLU A 29 29.52 -19.26 -20.89
C GLU A 29 30.78 -18.53 -20.38
N THR A 30 31.79 -18.36 -21.23
CA THR A 30 33.02 -17.63 -20.87
C THR A 30 33.26 -16.47 -21.85
N GLY A 31 33.56 -15.28 -21.32
CA GLY A 31 33.71 -14.07 -22.13
C GLY A 31 33.81 -12.79 -21.29
N GLU A 32 34.25 -11.70 -21.92
CA GLU A 32 34.30 -10.38 -21.28
C GLU A 32 32.90 -9.90 -20.89
N GLY A 33 32.75 -9.39 -19.66
CA GLY A 33 31.47 -8.90 -19.13
C GLY A 33 30.46 -9.98 -18.72
N GLN A 34 30.87 -11.24 -18.67
CA GLN A 34 30.05 -12.36 -18.18
C GLN A 34 30.38 -12.76 -16.73
N ARG A 35 31.03 -11.89 -15.96
CA ARG A 35 31.30 -12.13 -14.54
C ARG A 35 30.06 -11.84 -13.70
N PHE A 36 30.05 -12.34 -12.46
CA PHE A 36 28.98 -11.99 -11.52
C PHE A 36 29.10 -10.53 -11.10
N PHE A 37 27.96 -9.89 -10.85
CA PHE A 37 27.86 -8.56 -10.27
C PHE A 37 26.82 -8.53 -9.16
N SER A 38 26.95 -7.55 -8.25
CA SER A 38 25.97 -7.30 -7.19
C SER A 38 25.29 -5.96 -7.42
N HIS A 39 24.57 -5.46 -6.40
CA HIS A 39 23.98 -4.13 -6.48
C HIS A 39 25.02 -3.02 -6.67
N THR A 40 26.18 -3.15 -6.04
CA THR A 40 27.20 -2.10 -5.96
C THR A 40 28.56 -2.52 -6.53
N GLU A 41 28.79 -3.81 -6.74
CA GLU A 41 30.08 -4.34 -7.16
C GLU A 41 29.97 -5.07 -8.51
N GLN A 42 31.10 -5.14 -9.23
CA GLN A 42 31.27 -5.82 -10.52
C GLN A 42 32.35 -6.90 -10.40
N ASP A 43 32.47 -7.74 -11.43
CA ASP A 43 33.58 -8.68 -11.61
C ASP A 43 33.83 -9.65 -10.43
N ILE A 44 32.76 -10.07 -9.78
CA ILE A 44 32.77 -10.89 -8.56
C ILE A 44 33.06 -12.35 -8.93
N SER A 45 33.96 -12.97 -8.16
CA SER A 45 34.33 -14.37 -8.39
C SER A 45 33.23 -15.34 -7.96
N PRO A 46 33.07 -16.48 -8.65
CA PRO A 46 32.17 -17.56 -8.25
C PRO A 46 32.37 -18.00 -6.80
N GLU A 47 33.63 -18.10 -6.36
CA GLU A 47 33.99 -18.51 -4.99
C GLU A 47 33.43 -17.54 -3.95
N ARG A 48 33.47 -16.23 -4.24
CA ARG A 48 32.89 -15.22 -3.37
C ARG A 48 31.36 -15.28 -3.34
N VAL A 49 30.73 -15.49 -4.50
CA VAL A 49 29.27 -15.69 -4.58
C VAL A 49 28.84 -16.86 -3.67
N ILE A 50 29.53 -18.00 -3.78
CA ILE A 50 29.24 -19.20 -2.98
C ILE A 50 29.43 -18.91 -1.50
N MET A 51 30.58 -18.34 -1.12
CA MET A 51 30.90 -18.01 0.27
C MET A 51 29.85 -17.08 0.91
N ASP A 52 29.46 -16.02 0.20
CA ASP A 52 28.55 -15.00 0.72
C ASP A 52 27.13 -15.57 0.87
N ILE A 53 26.59 -16.21 -0.18
CA ILE A 53 25.24 -16.78 -0.17
C ILE A 53 25.12 -17.90 0.86
N ASP A 54 26.08 -18.83 0.89
CA ASP A 54 26.05 -19.98 1.82
C ASP A 54 26.33 -19.56 3.26
N GLY A 55 27.05 -18.46 3.45
CA GLY A 55 27.33 -17.84 4.76
C GLY A 55 26.11 -17.14 5.36
N ASN A 56 25.23 -16.56 4.53
CA ASN A 56 24.07 -15.78 4.99
C ASN A 56 22.85 -16.63 5.37
N LYS A 57 23.06 -17.68 6.18
CA LYS A 57 22.03 -18.65 6.59
C LYS A 57 21.70 -18.69 8.08
N LYS A 58 22.19 -17.71 8.86
CA LYS A 58 21.94 -17.67 10.32
C LYS A 58 20.44 -17.77 10.64
N ALA A 59 20.07 -18.68 11.53
CA ALA A 59 18.68 -18.96 11.93
C ALA A 59 17.76 -19.45 10.80
N LEU A 60 18.31 -20.09 9.76
CA LEU A 60 17.59 -20.92 8.81
C LEU A 60 17.77 -22.40 9.19
N GLY A 61 16.69 -23.18 9.16
CA GLY A 61 16.74 -24.63 9.41
C GLY A 61 17.34 -25.42 8.24
N ALA A 62 17.50 -26.73 8.41
CA ALA A 62 18.02 -27.60 7.36
C ALA A 62 17.16 -27.57 6.09
N ASN A 63 15.83 -27.71 6.25
CA ASN A 63 14.86 -27.77 5.15
C ASN A 63 14.39 -26.39 4.65
N ASP A 64 14.88 -25.32 5.25
CA ASP A 64 14.58 -23.97 4.82
C ASP A 64 15.28 -23.67 3.49
N ALA A 65 14.61 -23.04 2.51
CA ALA A 65 15.31 -22.43 1.38
C ALA A 65 16.42 -21.48 1.89
N LYS A 66 17.59 -21.50 1.28
CA LYS A 66 18.76 -20.66 1.59
C LYS A 66 18.90 -19.52 0.60
N PHE A 67 18.56 -19.76 -0.66
CA PHE A 67 18.57 -18.78 -1.73
C PHE A 67 17.40 -19.01 -2.69
N PHE A 68 17.22 -18.08 -3.62
CA PHE A 68 16.27 -18.17 -4.73
C PHE A 68 16.97 -17.78 -6.02
N MET A 69 16.52 -18.38 -7.13
CA MET A 69 16.98 -18.05 -8.47
C MET A 69 15.90 -17.23 -9.17
N LEU A 70 16.31 -16.14 -9.81
CA LEU A 70 15.48 -15.30 -10.65
C LEU A 70 16.04 -15.29 -12.07
N SER A 71 15.18 -14.99 -13.04
CA SER A 71 15.62 -14.62 -14.38
C SER A 71 14.93 -13.36 -14.87
N LEU A 72 15.68 -12.51 -15.58
CA LEU A 72 15.18 -11.38 -16.34
C LEU A 72 15.42 -11.68 -17.82
N ASN A 73 14.34 -11.70 -18.58
CA ASN A 73 14.32 -12.20 -19.94
C ASN A 73 13.71 -11.12 -20.86
N PRO A 74 14.55 -10.20 -21.38
CA PRO A 74 14.12 -9.25 -22.40
C PRO A 74 13.59 -9.98 -23.64
N SER A 75 12.55 -9.44 -24.28
CA SER A 75 12.04 -9.93 -25.56
C SER A 75 13.02 -9.62 -26.70
N GLN A 76 12.84 -10.23 -27.87
CA GLN A 76 13.64 -9.90 -29.06
C GLN A 76 13.62 -8.39 -29.37
N SER A 77 12.43 -7.78 -29.34
CA SER A 77 12.25 -6.34 -29.56
C SER A 77 12.99 -5.49 -28.51
N GLU A 78 12.93 -5.89 -27.24
CA GLU A 78 13.62 -5.19 -26.15
C GLU A 78 15.14 -5.31 -26.29
N GLN A 79 15.66 -6.46 -26.69
CA GLN A 79 17.09 -6.66 -26.93
C GLN A 79 17.58 -5.78 -28.09
N MET A 80 16.86 -5.77 -29.22
CA MET A 80 17.16 -4.86 -30.33
C MET A 80 17.11 -3.39 -29.92
N HIS A 81 16.17 -3.01 -29.06
CA HIS A 81 16.08 -1.64 -28.53
C HIS A 81 17.29 -1.27 -27.67
N LEU A 82 17.79 -2.19 -26.84
CA LEU A 82 19.01 -1.96 -26.07
C LEU A 82 20.24 -1.80 -26.98
N ILE A 83 20.30 -2.54 -28.09
CA ILE A 83 21.37 -2.44 -29.08
C ILE A 83 21.28 -1.13 -29.87
N GLY A 84 20.07 -0.65 -30.17
CA GLY A 84 19.84 0.59 -30.91
C GLY A 84 19.81 0.43 -32.43
N ARG A 85 19.90 -0.81 -32.94
CA ARG A 85 19.72 -1.16 -34.36
C ARG A 85 19.15 -2.57 -34.50
N LYS A 86 18.65 -2.89 -35.69
CA LYS A 86 18.19 -4.24 -36.03
C LYS A 86 19.39 -5.17 -36.17
N VAL A 87 19.33 -6.28 -35.46
CA VAL A 87 20.33 -7.35 -35.44
C VAL A 87 19.60 -8.66 -35.19
N ASP A 88 19.99 -9.72 -35.88
CA ASP A 88 19.39 -11.03 -35.70
C ASP A 88 20.21 -11.90 -34.73
N ASP A 89 21.55 -11.78 -34.72
CA ASP A 89 22.42 -12.59 -33.84
C ASP A 89 23.41 -11.74 -33.02
N PHE A 90 23.69 -12.17 -31.78
CA PHE A 90 24.65 -11.51 -30.88
C PHE A 90 26.08 -11.46 -31.47
N LYS A 91 26.43 -12.37 -32.37
CA LYS A 91 27.72 -12.42 -33.07
C LYS A 91 27.95 -11.22 -33.99
N GLU A 92 26.90 -10.55 -34.44
CA GLU A 92 26.98 -9.36 -35.31
C GLU A 92 27.36 -8.08 -34.56
N LEU A 93 27.38 -8.11 -33.21
CA LEU A 93 27.75 -6.95 -32.41
C LEU A 93 29.27 -6.80 -32.36
N THR A 94 29.72 -5.55 -32.53
CA THR A 94 31.08 -5.16 -32.22
C THR A 94 31.38 -5.34 -30.72
N PRO A 95 32.65 -5.49 -30.32
CA PRO A 95 33.02 -5.57 -28.90
C PRO A 95 32.49 -4.40 -28.07
N GLN A 96 32.45 -3.20 -28.65
CA GLN A 96 31.91 -2.00 -28.00
C GLN A 96 30.39 -2.10 -27.80
N GLU A 97 29.63 -2.52 -28.81
CA GLU A 97 28.18 -2.73 -28.69
C GLU A 97 27.85 -3.80 -27.64
N LYS A 98 28.61 -4.90 -27.60
CA LYS A 98 28.45 -5.96 -26.58
C LYS A 98 28.61 -5.37 -25.17
N LYS A 99 29.68 -4.59 -24.96
CA LYS A 99 29.95 -3.92 -23.68
C LYS A 99 28.82 -2.98 -23.27
N GLU A 100 28.31 -2.16 -24.19
CA GLU A 100 27.23 -1.22 -23.91
C GLU A 100 25.92 -1.92 -23.55
N VAL A 101 25.56 -2.98 -24.29
CA VAL A 101 24.35 -3.77 -24.02
C VAL A 101 24.45 -4.46 -22.65
N PHE A 102 25.62 -5.00 -22.30
CA PHE A 102 25.83 -5.60 -20.98
C PHE A 102 25.69 -4.57 -19.85
N GLN A 103 26.30 -3.39 -19.99
CA GLN A 103 26.15 -2.30 -19.03
C GLN A 103 24.69 -1.87 -18.86
N LYS A 104 23.92 -1.79 -19.97
CA LYS A 104 22.48 -1.50 -19.92
C LYS A 104 21.72 -2.60 -19.16
N LEU A 105 21.99 -3.88 -19.43
CA LEU A 105 21.36 -5.02 -18.74
C LEU A 105 21.71 -5.09 -17.25
N GLU A 106 22.95 -4.81 -16.87
CA GLU A 106 23.36 -4.72 -15.48
C GLU A 106 22.64 -3.58 -14.75
N ALA A 107 22.62 -2.39 -15.36
CA ALA A 107 21.92 -1.23 -14.81
C ALA A 107 20.42 -1.47 -14.68
N PHE A 108 19.81 -2.17 -15.64
CA PHE A 108 18.43 -2.62 -15.56
C PHE A 108 18.22 -3.63 -14.44
N THR A 109 19.11 -4.62 -14.32
CA THR A 109 19.04 -5.65 -13.27
C THR A 109 19.06 -5.05 -11.89
N ARG A 110 19.91 -4.04 -11.63
CA ARG A 110 19.91 -3.30 -10.37
C ARG A 110 18.55 -2.67 -10.06
N SER A 111 17.95 -2.01 -11.06
CA SER A 111 16.60 -1.42 -10.93
C SER A 111 15.49 -2.47 -10.77
N ALA A 112 15.61 -3.63 -11.42
CA ALA A 112 14.66 -4.74 -11.23
C ALA A 112 14.77 -5.37 -9.83
N MET A 113 15.97 -5.36 -9.24
CA MET A 113 16.20 -5.81 -7.87
C MET A 113 15.76 -4.80 -6.81
N ASP A 114 15.74 -3.50 -7.13
CA ASP A 114 15.03 -2.51 -6.31
C ASP A 114 13.52 -2.85 -6.23
N GLU A 115 12.90 -3.14 -7.37
CA GLU A 115 11.49 -3.54 -7.42
C GLU A 115 11.23 -4.88 -6.71
N TYR A 116 12.21 -5.79 -6.73
CA TYR A 116 12.16 -7.05 -5.98
C TYR A 116 12.18 -6.78 -4.46
N ALA A 117 13.09 -5.92 -3.99
CA ALA A 117 13.24 -5.56 -2.59
C ALA A 117 11.96 -4.91 -2.03
N LEU A 118 11.47 -3.89 -2.73
CA LEU A 118 10.28 -3.13 -2.35
C LEU A 118 9.01 -4.00 -2.36
N ASN A 119 8.99 -5.06 -3.18
CA ASN A 119 7.85 -5.97 -3.26
C ASN A 119 7.49 -6.63 -1.92
N PHE A 120 8.47 -6.82 -1.03
CA PHE A 120 8.23 -7.50 0.25
C PHE A 120 7.46 -6.67 1.27
N GLY A 121 7.42 -5.35 1.12
CA GLY A 121 6.80 -4.42 2.07
C GLY A 121 7.44 -4.49 3.46
N ARG A 122 8.76 -4.47 3.54
CA ARG A 122 9.50 -4.50 4.81
C ARG A 122 10.12 -3.13 5.06
N ASP A 123 9.80 -2.49 6.18
CA ASP A 123 10.29 -1.14 6.52
C ASP A 123 11.83 -1.03 6.50
N ASN A 124 12.52 -2.14 6.79
CA ASN A 124 13.99 -2.21 6.82
C ASN A 124 14.62 -2.60 5.47
N ILE A 125 13.82 -2.71 4.40
CA ILE A 125 14.27 -3.05 3.05
C ILE A 125 13.79 -1.95 2.12
N ARG A 126 14.70 -1.07 1.74
CA ARG A 126 14.46 0.18 1.01
C ARG A 126 14.82 0.07 -0.47
N GLY A 127 15.64 -0.90 -0.84
CA GLY A 127 16.03 -1.15 -2.24
C GLY A 127 16.89 -2.39 -2.41
N GLY A 128 17.39 -2.60 -3.63
CA GLY A 128 18.23 -3.73 -4.01
C GLY A 128 19.56 -3.76 -3.25
N GLN A 129 20.05 -2.61 -2.79
CA GLN A 129 21.23 -2.48 -1.93
C GLN A 129 21.10 -3.22 -0.58
N ASP A 130 19.87 -3.47 -0.11
CA ASP A 130 19.63 -4.19 1.15
C ASP A 130 19.54 -5.71 0.94
N LEU A 131 19.66 -6.17 -0.30
CA LEU A 131 19.62 -7.58 -0.68
C LEU A 131 21.04 -8.11 -0.88
N MET A 132 21.28 -9.34 -0.40
CA MET A 132 22.46 -10.10 -0.84
C MET A 132 22.10 -10.87 -2.10
N TYR A 133 22.47 -10.34 -3.25
CA TYR A 133 22.29 -11.01 -4.53
C TYR A 133 23.51 -10.87 -5.44
N TYR A 134 23.62 -11.84 -6.34
CA TYR A 134 24.60 -11.87 -7.41
C TYR A 134 23.89 -12.19 -8.71
N ALA A 135 24.22 -11.47 -9.76
CA ALA A 135 23.61 -11.60 -11.07
C ALA A 135 24.66 -11.82 -12.15
N ARG A 136 24.28 -12.44 -13.26
CA ARG A 136 25.15 -12.71 -14.41
C ARG A 136 24.34 -12.60 -15.70
N VAL A 137 24.92 -11.96 -16.71
CA VAL A 137 24.37 -11.88 -18.06
C VAL A 137 24.79 -13.13 -18.84
N GLU A 138 23.83 -13.79 -19.47
CA GLU A 138 24.01 -14.90 -20.41
C GLU A 138 23.55 -14.47 -21.81
N THR A 139 24.16 -15.05 -22.84
CA THR A 139 23.99 -14.68 -24.24
C THR A 139 23.36 -15.79 -25.08
N GLU A 140 23.34 -17.02 -24.59
CA GLU A 140 22.82 -18.18 -25.29
C GLU A 140 21.71 -18.87 -24.48
N ARG A 141 20.67 -19.33 -25.16
CA ARG A 141 19.67 -20.23 -24.57
C ARG A 141 19.64 -21.51 -25.35
N SER A 142 19.40 -22.61 -24.66
CA SER A 142 19.17 -23.90 -25.30
C SER A 142 17.71 -24.33 -25.20
N TYR A 143 17.28 -25.17 -26.13
CA TYR A 143 15.94 -25.75 -26.11
C TYR A 143 15.75 -26.69 -24.91
N HIS A 144 14.68 -26.45 -24.16
CA HIS A 144 14.24 -27.24 -23.00
C HIS A 144 13.22 -28.29 -23.46
N PRO A 145 13.09 -29.45 -22.77
CA PRO A 145 12.07 -30.47 -23.07
C PRO A 145 10.63 -29.94 -23.16
N GLU A 146 10.35 -28.83 -22.49
CA GLU A 146 9.02 -28.21 -22.46
C GLU A 146 8.75 -27.26 -23.63
N ASP A 147 9.77 -26.92 -24.42
CA ASP A 147 9.59 -26.08 -25.60
C ASP A 147 8.76 -26.82 -26.66
N GLU A 148 7.82 -26.11 -27.28
CA GLU A 148 6.89 -26.68 -28.26
C GLU A 148 7.63 -27.24 -29.48
N GLU A 149 8.72 -26.60 -29.90
CA GLU A 149 9.55 -27.05 -31.00
C GLU A 149 10.21 -28.40 -30.71
N VAL A 150 10.57 -28.65 -29.45
CA VAL A 150 11.09 -29.95 -29.00
C VAL A 150 9.98 -31.00 -28.96
N LYS A 151 8.81 -30.63 -28.41
CA LYS A 151 7.63 -31.51 -28.36
C LYS A 151 7.15 -31.94 -29.74
N GLN A 152 7.28 -31.04 -30.73
CA GLN A 152 6.93 -31.29 -32.12
C GLN A 152 8.04 -32.00 -32.92
N GLY A 153 9.20 -32.27 -32.29
CA GLY A 153 10.34 -32.94 -32.93
C GLY A 153 11.07 -32.10 -33.98
N ILE A 154 10.86 -30.78 -33.98
CA ILE A 154 11.47 -29.82 -34.93
C ILE A 154 12.94 -29.56 -34.55
N THR A 155 13.25 -29.53 -33.25
CA THR A 155 14.60 -29.29 -32.71
C THR A 155 14.88 -30.24 -31.54
N ARG A 156 16.14 -30.38 -31.17
CA ARG A 156 16.57 -31.28 -30.08
C ARG A 156 16.79 -30.52 -28.78
N ILE A 157 16.56 -31.22 -27.67
CA ILE A 157 16.91 -30.72 -26.33
C ILE A 157 18.40 -30.35 -26.31
N GLY A 158 18.71 -29.15 -25.81
CA GLY A 158 20.08 -28.67 -25.69
C GLY A 158 20.62 -27.95 -26.92
N GLU A 159 19.93 -27.97 -28.07
CA GLU A 159 20.33 -27.17 -29.23
C GLU A 159 20.21 -25.66 -28.90
N PRO A 160 21.14 -24.81 -29.37
CA PRO A 160 21.08 -23.38 -29.13
C PRO A 160 19.90 -22.77 -29.89
N LYS A 161 19.14 -21.92 -29.21
CA LYS A 161 18.04 -21.17 -29.81
C LYS A 161 18.64 -20.11 -30.76
N PRO A 162 18.06 -19.93 -31.96
CA PRO A 162 18.49 -18.85 -32.85
C PRO A 162 18.11 -17.48 -32.26
N GLY A 163 18.71 -16.42 -32.78
CA GLY A 163 18.34 -15.05 -32.45
C GLY A 163 19.11 -14.45 -31.27
N LEU A 164 18.66 -13.27 -30.82
CA LEU A 164 19.19 -12.64 -29.62
C LEU A 164 18.67 -13.36 -28.37
N ASN A 165 19.58 -13.92 -27.57
CA ASN A 165 19.24 -14.73 -26.40
C ASN A 165 19.75 -14.13 -25.08
N LEU A 166 19.94 -12.81 -25.04
CA LEU A 166 20.37 -12.11 -23.84
C LEU A 166 19.37 -12.28 -22.71
N HIS A 167 19.89 -12.67 -21.55
CA HIS A 167 19.10 -12.78 -20.32
C HIS A 167 20.00 -12.68 -19.10
N VAL A 168 19.38 -12.47 -17.95
CA VAL A 168 20.12 -12.31 -16.69
C VAL A 168 19.61 -13.34 -15.70
N HIS A 169 20.54 -14.11 -15.12
CA HIS A 169 20.28 -14.94 -13.97
C HIS A 169 20.65 -14.20 -12.69
N VAL A 170 19.80 -14.31 -11.66
CA VAL A 170 20.06 -13.70 -10.35
C VAL A 170 19.94 -14.76 -9.27
N ILE A 171 20.96 -14.89 -8.43
CA ILE A 171 20.97 -15.67 -7.20
C ILE A 171 20.78 -14.68 -6.05
N VAL A 172 19.70 -14.83 -5.29
CA VAL A 172 19.41 -13.95 -4.14
C VAL A 172 19.30 -14.78 -2.87
N SER A 173 20.01 -14.36 -1.83
CA SER A 173 19.91 -14.99 -0.51
C SER A 173 18.50 -14.83 0.04
N ARG A 174 18.02 -15.83 0.80
CA ARG A 174 16.78 -15.70 1.57
C ARG A 174 16.90 -14.62 2.65
N LYS A 175 18.10 -14.20 3.03
CA LYS A 175 18.29 -13.16 4.03
C LYS A 175 18.74 -11.84 3.40
N SER A 176 18.34 -10.74 4.02
CA SER A 176 18.88 -9.42 3.70
C SER A 176 20.41 -9.40 3.83
N LEU A 177 21.04 -8.39 3.25
CA LEU A 177 22.49 -8.21 3.26
C LEU A 177 23.06 -8.22 4.69
N ASP A 178 22.35 -7.58 5.64
CA ASP A 178 22.72 -7.54 7.06
C ASP A 178 22.39 -8.82 7.85
N GLY A 179 21.79 -9.81 7.19
CA GLY A 179 21.39 -11.07 7.80
C GLY A 179 20.28 -10.93 8.85
N LYS A 180 19.45 -9.87 8.86
CA LYS A 180 18.39 -9.71 9.87
C LYS A 180 17.00 -10.11 9.38
N VAL A 181 16.67 -9.85 8.11
CA VAL A 181 15.32 -10.05 7.56
C VAL A 181 15.28 -11.31 6.70
N LYS A 182 14.26 -12.16 6.89
CA LYS A 182 13.95 -13.29 5.99
C LYS A 182 13.03 -12.81 4.86
N LEU A 183 13.49 -12.98 3.63
CA LEU A 183 12.85 -12.59 2.38
C LEU A 183 12.56 -13.87 1.59
N SER A 184 11.29 -14.27 1.54
CA SER A 184 10.86 -15.47 0.81
C SER A 184 9.80 -15.09 -0.21
N PRO A 185 10.10 -15.12 -1.52
CA PRO A 185 9.13 -14.82 -2.57
C PRO A 185 8.04 -15.91 -2.68
N GLY A 186 8.33 -17.14 -2.24
CA GLY A 186 7.40 -18.27 -2.26
C GLY A 186 6.44 -18.37 -1.06
N ALA A 187 6.48 -17.43 -0.11
CA ALA A 187 5.59 -17.49 1.05
C ALA A 187 4.12 -17.28 0.66
N LYS A 188 3.21 -18.13 1.18
CA LYS A 188 1.76 -18.11 0.88
C LYS A 188 1.04 -16.77 1.18
N SER A 189 1.67 -15.85 1.90
CA SER A 189 1.19 -14.48 2.05
C SER A 189 1.49 -13.67 0.78
N ALA A 190 0.64 -13.77 -0.24
CA ALA A 190 0.75 -12.99 -1.47
C ALA A 190 0.44 -11.49 -1.20
N GLY A 191 1.39 -10.77 -0.60
CA GLY A 191 1.26 -9.33 -0.31
C GLY A 191 0.15 -8.98 0.70
N ASN A 192 -0.20 -9.91 1.60
CA ASN A 192 -1.30 -9.73 2.55
C ASN A 192 -1.07 -8.51 3.45
N THR A 193 -2.18 -7.87 3.76
CA THR A 193 -2.25 -6.71 4.65
C THR A 193 -2.60 -7.20 6.05
N TRP A 194 -1.74 -6.97 7.02
CA TRP A 194 -1.93 -7.34 8.43
C TRP A 194 -2.19 -6.07 9.24
N GLU A 195 -3.12 -6.13 10.18
CA GLU A 195 -3.24 -5.09 11.21
C GLU A 195 -2.43 -5.55 12.43
N LEU A 196 -1.42 -4.75 12.80
CA LEU A 196 -0.63 -4.96 14.01
C LEU A 196 -1.03 -3.91 15.04
N GLU A 197 -1.39 -4.35 16.25
CA GLU A 197 -1.74 -3.45 17.34
C GLU A 197 -0.63 -2.43 17.59
N GLY A 198 -0.98 -1.14 17.61
CA GLY A 198 -0.05 -0.03 17.85
C GLY A 198 0.85 0.36 16.67
N ARG A 199 0.92 -0.42 15.58
CA ARG A 199 1.74 -0.10 14.38
C ARG A 199 0.93 0.11 13.10
N GLY A 200 -0.38 -0.07 13.16
CA GLY A 200 -1.26 0.14 12.02
C GLY A 200 -1.20 -0.99 11.00
N THR A 201 -1.53 -0.67 9.75
CA THR A 201 -1.66 -1.61 8.65
C THR A 201 -0.28 -1.92 8.03
N VAL A 202 0.27 -3.11 8.31
CA VAL A 202 1.56 -3.57 7.78
C VAL A 202 1.32 -4.56 6.64
N LYS A 203 1.75 -4.20 5.43
CA LYS A 203 1.67 -5.06 4.24
C LYS A 203 2.94 -5.91 4.14
N ARG A 204 2.83 -7.22 4.33
CA ARG A 204 3.97 -8.16 4.26
C ARG A 204 3.71 -9.25 3.23
N GLY A 205 4.71 -9.54 2.41
CA GLY A 205 4.69 -10.65 1.46
C GLY A 205 5.10 -10.22 0.06
N PHE A 206 5.35 -11.19 -0.83
CA PHE A 206 5.82 -10.94 -2.18
C PHE A 206 4.71 -11.21 -3.20
N SER A 207 4.51 -10.30 -4.16
CA SER A 207 3.59 -10.51 -5.28
C SER A 207 4.38 -10.82 -6.55
N HIS A 208 4.38 -12.07 -7.01
CA HIS A 208 5.05 -12.46 -8.27
C HIS A 208 4.51 -11.66 -9.45
N GLU A 209 3.19 -11.57 -9.54
CA GLU A 209 2.48 -10.84 -10.59
C GLU A 209 2.76 -9.34 -10.53
N GLY A 210 2.77 -8.77 -9.32
CA GLY A 210 3.14 -7.38 -9.11
C GLY A 210 4.57 -7.11 -9.59
N TRP A 211 5.54 -7.90 -9.15
CA TRP A 211 6.95 -7.73 -9.53
C TRP A 211 7.17 -7.81 -11.03
N LYS A 212 6.53 -8.75 -11.73
CA LYS A 212 6.63 -8.85 -13.21
C LYS A 212 6.18 -7.57 -13.92
N VAL A 213 5.04 -7.02 -13.51
CA VAL A 213 4.53 -5.74 -14.07
C VAL A 213 5.52 -4.62 -13.81
N ARG A 214 6.01 -4.48 -12.56
CA ARG A 214 6.95 -3.40 -12.20
C ARG A 214 8.29 -3.50 -12.91
N VAL A 215 8.79 -4.72 -13.13
CA VAL A 215 10.02 -4.95 -13.89
C VAL A 215 9.85 -4.54 -15.36
N GLN A 216 8.70 -4.85 -15.98
CA GLN A 216 8.38 -4.36 -17.33
C GLN A 216 8.32 -2.83 -17.37
N GLU A 217 7.56 -2.21 -16.46
CA GLU A 217 7.44 -0.75 -16.39
C GLU A 217 8.79 -0.08 -16.13
N CYS A 218 9.63 -0.71 -15.29
CA CYS A 218 10.98 -0.28 -15.04
C CYS A 218 11.84 -0.30 -16.30
N PHE A 219 11.74 -1.35 -17.13
CA PHE A 219 12.44 -1.44 -18.41
C PHE A 219 11.99 -0.32 -19.36
N ASN A 220 10.66 -0.22 -19.59
CA ASN A 220 10.05 0.77 -20.47
C ASN A 220 10.52 2.18 -20.13
N ARG A 221 10.48 2.51 -18.84
CA ARG A 221 10.87 3.82 -18.31
C ARG A 221 12.37 4.08 -18.37
N LYS A 222 13.20 3.07 -18.14
CA LYS A 222 14.66 3.23 -18.09
C LYS A 222 15.27 3.43 -19.49
N PHE A 223 14.66 2.81 -20.50
CA PHE A 223 15.17 2.83 -21.86
C PHE A 223 14.26 3.58 -22.84
N ASP A 224 13.23 4.27 -22.36
CA ASP A 224 12.20 4.91 -23.20
C ASP A 224 11.62 3.94 -24.25
N TYR A 225 11.29 2.73 -23.80
CA TYR A 225 10.74 1.67 -24.64
C TYR A 225 9.21 1.65 -24.58
N GLN A 226 8.58 1.74 -25.75
CA GLN A 226 7.14 1.67 -25.92
C GLN A 226 6.72 0.22 -26.18
N ALA A 227 6.34 -0.50 -25.12
CA ALA A 227 5.93 -1.89 -25.22
C ALA A 227 4.66 -2.07 -26.06
N LYS A 228 4.67 -3.06 -26.95
CA LYS A 228 3.49 -3.40 -27.76
C LYS A 228 2.48 -4.21 -26.93
N GLU A 229 1.22 -4.23 -27.36
CA GLU A 229 0.10 -4.90 -26.67
C GLU A 229 0.35 -6.40 -26.45
N GLY A 230 1.13 -7.06 -27.32
CA GLY A 230 1.56 -8.46 -27.16
C GLY A 230 2.86 -8.69 -26.37
N GLU A 231 3.56 -7.64 -25.96
CA GLU A 231 4.85 -7.72 -25.24
C GLU A 231 4.71 -7.41 -23.75
N THR A 232 3.57 -6.86 -23.35
CA THR A 232 3.29 -6.47 -21.96
C THR A 232 2.83 -7.67 -21.14
N TYR A 233 3.39 -7.82 -19.94
CA TYR A 233 2.97 -8.88 -19.04
C TYR A 233 1.52 -8.67 -18.56
N VAL A 234 0.62 -9.56 -18.97
CA VAL A 234 -0.78 -9.60 -18.48
C VAL A 234 -0.90 -10.70 -17.43
N ARG A 235 -1.40 -10.35 -16.23
CA ARG A 235 -1.56 -11.32 -15.13
C ARG A 235 -2.47 -12.49 -15.57
N PRO A 236 -2.08 -13.76 -15.42
CA PRO A 236 -2.89 -14.90 -15.90
C PRO A 236 -4.29 -14.99 -15.29
N GLN A 237 -4.45 -14.59 -14.02
CA GLN A 237 -5.76 -14.56 -13.35
C GLN A 237 -6.68 -13.50 -13.96
N VAL A 238 -6.11 -12.37 -14.40
CA VAL A 238 -6.80 -11.27 -15.06
C VAL A 238 -7.21 -11.73 -16.46
N SER A 239 -6.31 -12.35 -17.23
CA SER A 239 -6.59 -12.89 -18.56
C SER A 239 -7.68 -13.98 -18.57
N ALA A 240 -7.63 -14.95 -17.65
CA ALA A 240 -8.63 -16.02 -17.57
C ALA A 240 -10.01 -15.54 -17.08
N GLU A 241 -10.08 -14.46 -16.31
CA GLU A 241 -11.34 -13.86 -15.89
C GLU A 241 -11.90 -12.89 -16.91
N ILE A 242 -11.04 -12.14 -17.60
CA ILE A 242 -11.38 -11.32 -18.77
C ILE A 242 -11.97 -12.17 -19.88
N GLY A 243 -11.40 -13.35 -20.14
CA GLY A 243 -11.93 -14.29 -21.14
C GLY A 243 -13.37 -14.76 -20.84
N LYS A 244 -13.84 -14.61 -19.59
CA LYS A 244 -15.22 -14.94 -19.18
C LYS A 244 -16.16 -13.75 -19.28
N ILE A 245 -15.65 -12.55 -19.53
CA ILE A 245 -16.44 -11.32 -19.63
C ILE A 245 -16.82 -11.13 -21.09
N THR A 246 -18.12 -11.27 -21.34
CA THR A 246 -18.69 -11.17 -22.70
C THR A 246 -18.97 -9.73 -23.12
N ASN A 247 -19.18 -8.82 -22.16
CA ASN A 247 -19.46 -7.43 -22.46
C ASN A 247 -18.18 -6.68 -22.86
N PRO A 248 -18.13 -6.10 -24.08
CA PRO A 248 -16.91 -5.51 -24.62
C PRO A 248 -16.46 -4.25 -23.85
N GLU A 249 -17.39 -3.47 -23.31
CA GLU A 249 -17.07 -2.24 -22.58
C GLU A 249 -16.51 -2.51 -21.20
N LEU A 250 -17.12 -3.43 -20.44
CA LEU A 250 -16.58 -3.91 -19.18
C LEU A 250 -15.22 -4.58 -19.41
N LYS A 251 -15.09 -5.39 -20.46
CA LYS A 251 -13.81 -6.01 -20.83
C LYS A 251 -12.73 -4.96 -21.08
N ASN A 252 -13.01 -3.96 -21.91
CA ASN A 252 -12.11 -2.83 -22.18
C ASN A 252 -11.73 -2.06 -20.91
N LEU A 253 -12.69 -1.79 -20.02
CA LEU A 253 -12.39 -1.14 -18.74
C LEU A 253 -11.41 -1.97 -17.90
N LEU A 254 -11.63 -3.28 -17.81
CA LEU A 254 -10.80 -4.16 -16.99
C LEU A 254 -9.42 -4.47 -17.59
N GLU A 255 -9.29 -4.37 -18.91
CA GLU A 255 -8.02 -4.53 -19.65
C GLU A 255 -7.18 -3.25 -19.63
N ASN A 256 -7.82 -2.11 -19.89
CA ASN A 256 -7.10 -0.89 -20.27
C ASN A 256 -7.09 0.21 -19.19
N TYR A 257 -7.76 -0.01 -18.06
CA TYR A 257 -7.83 0.97 -16.97
C TYR A 257 -7.30 0.39 -15.67
N ARG A 258 -6.73 1.27 -14.83
CA ARG A 258 -6.21 0.91 -13.51
C ARG A 258 -7.15 1.43 -12.45
N PHE A 259 -7.70 0.51 -11.66
CA PHE A 259 -8.58 0.83 -10.55
C PHE A 259 -7.89 0.47 -9.24
N THR A 260 -8.06 1.31 -8.21
CA THR A 260 -7.62 1.02 -6.84
C THR A 260 -8.73 0.39 -5.99
N SER A 261 -9.98 0.43 -6.47
CA SER A 261 -11.15 -0.17 -5.83
C SER A 261 -12.16 -0.68 -6.87
N ALA A 262 -12.83 -1.80 -6.55
CA ALA A 262 -13.89 -2.35 -7.39
C ALA A 262 -15.06 -1.38 -7.63
N ASN A 263 -15.31 -0.46 -6.69
CA ASN A 263 -16.37 0.54 -6.83
C ASN A 263 -16.06 1.61 -7.89
N GLN A 264 -14.79 1.79 -8.26
CA GLN A 264 -14.42 2.70 -9.34
C GLN A 264 -14.78 2.12 -10.71
N ILE A 265 -14.65 0.80 -10.87
CA ILE A 265 -15.11 0.07 -12.08
C ILE A 265 -16.62 0.29 -12.27
N VAL A 266 -17.39 0.26 -11.18
CA VAL A 266 -18.83 0.52 -11.21
C VAL A 266 -19.13 1.90 -11.78
N VAL A 267 -18.39 2.93 -11.35
CA VAL A 267 -18.60 4.30 -11.86
C VAL A 267 -18.17 4.41 -13.32
N ALA A 268 -17.05 3.81 -13.70
CA ALA A 268 -16.62 3.77 -15.10
C ALA A 268 -17.67 3.10 -16.01
N MET A 269 -18.33 2.03 -15.53
CA MET A 269 -19.47 1.41 -16.24
C MET A 269 -20.68 2.34 -16.31
N LYS A 270 -21.01 3.06 -15.24
CA LYS A 270 -22.11 4.05 -15.25
C LYS A 270 -21.86 5.18 -16.26
N GLU A 271 -20.61 5.60 -16.43
CA GLU A 271 -20.21 6.62 -17.41
C GLU A 271 -20.41 6.15 -18.86
N GLN A 272 -20.39 4.84 -19.10
CA GLN A 272 -20.81 4.27 -20.38
C GLN A 272 -22.34 4.20 -20.53
N GLY A 273 -23.12 4.78 -19.62
CA GLY A 273 -24.59 4.78 -19.68
C GLY A 273 -25.26 3.54 -19.08
N TYR A 274 -24.53 2.66 -18.38
CA TYR A 274 -25.15 1.55 -17.66
C TYR A 274 -25.79 2.02 -16.35
N THR A 275 -27.03 1.59 -16.12
CA THR A 275 -27.61 1.57 -14.79
C THR A 275 -26.98 0.46 -13.95
N HIS A 276 -26.86 0.64 -12.64
CA HIS A 276 -26.16 -0.31 -11.76
C HIS A 276 -27.03 -0.68 -10.55
N LYS A 277 -27.06 -1.97 -10.21
CA LYS A 277 -27.71 -2.50 -9.00
C LYS A 277 -26.79 -3.54 -8.34
N VAL A 278 -26.82 -3.61 -7.01
CA VAL A 278 -26.11 -4.66 -6.25
C VAL A 278 -27.10 -5.49 -5.45
N ARG A 279 -27.02 -6.82 -5.55
CA ARG A 279 -27.75 -7.75 -4.68
C ARG A 279 -26.85 -8.91 -4.29
N LYS A 280 -26.77 -9.21 -2.99
CA LYS A 280 -25.95 -10.32 -2.43
C LYS A 280 -24.51 -10.35 -2.96
N GLY A 281 -23.90 -9.17 -3.15
CA GLY A 281 -22.52 -9.05 -3.66
C GLY A 281 -22.36 -9.29 -5.17
N VAL A 282 -23.46 -9.34 -5.93
CA VAL A 282 -23.46 -9.36 -7.40
C VAL A 282 -23.79 -7.97 -7.93
N HIS A 283 -22.91 -7.42 -8.75
CA HIS A 283 -23.11 -6.17 -9.47
C HIS A 283 -23.79 -6.49 -10.80
N SER A 284 -24.99 -5.95 -11.02
CA SER A 284 -25.69 -6.01 -12.30
C SER A 284 -25.64 -4.64 -12.97
N PHE A 285 -25.19 -4.60 -14.21
CA PHE A 285 -25.18 -3.44 -15.10
C PHE A 285 -26.23 -3.63 -16.19
N SER A 286 -27.02 -2.60 -16.47
CA SER A 286 -28.09 -2.69 -17.48
C SER A 286 -28.20 -1.41 -18.31
N ARG A 287 -28.23 -1.56 -19.63
CA ARG A 287 -28.39 -0.48 -20.62
C ARG A 287 -29.15 -1.05 -21.82
N GLU A 288 -30.24 -0.41 -22.23
CA GLU A 288 -30.96 -0.74 -23.48
C GLU A 288 -31.26 -2.25 -23.71
N GLY A 289 -31.71 -2.95 -22.66
CA GLY A 289 -32.02 -4.39 -22.74
C GLY A 289 -30.82 -5.32 -22.55
N GLU A 290 -29.59 -4.82 -22.63
CA GLU A 290 -28.39 -5.56 -22.26
C GLU A 290 -28.26 -5.65 -20.74
N ARG A 291 -27.88 -6.83 -20.24
CA ARG A 291 -27.60 -7.02 -18.82
C ARG A 291 -26.31 -7.82 -18.62
N VAL A 292 -25.40 -7.24 -17.84
CA VAL A 292 -24.13 -7.85 -17.45
C VAL A 292 -24.15 -8.02 -15.94
N SER A 293 -23.67 -9.16 -15.45
CA SER A 293 -23.56 -9.38 -14.01
C SER A 293 -22.22 -9.98 -13.64
N ILE A 294 -21.60 -9.42 -12.59
CA ILE A 294 -20.29 -9.84 -12.09
C ILE A 294 -20.29 -9.83 -10.57
N ARG A 295 -19.65 -10.83 -9.95
CA ARG A 295 -19.54 -10.87 -8.48
C ARG A 295 -18.51 -9.85 -8.02
N HIS A 296 -18.76 -9.23 -6.88
CA HIS A 296 -17.86 -8.24 -6.28
C HIS A 296 -16.44 -8.82 -6.03
N LYS A 297 -16.36 -10.11 -5.66
CA LYS A 297 -15.07 -10.79 -5.46
C LYS A 297 -14.25 -10.95 -6.74
N ASP A 298 -14.92 -10.97 -7.90
CA ASP A 298 -14.26 -11.07 -9.20
C ASP A 298 -13.82 -9.67 -9.65
N LEU A 299 -14.67 -8.64 -9.50
CA LEU A 299 -14.26 -7.23 -9.69
C LEU A 299 -13.05 -6.82 -8.83
N LYS A 300 -12.95 -7.30 -7.60
CA LYS A 300 -11.82 -7.02 -6.71
C LYS A 300 -10.46 -7.47 -7.24
N LYS A 301 -10.42 -8.45 -8.15
CA LYS A 301 -9.16 -8.96 -8.70
C LYS A 301 -8.53 -8.00 -9.72
N PHE A 302 -9.35 -7.10 -10.26
CA PHE A 302 -8.94 -6.03 -11.18
C PHE A 302 -8.61 -4.71 -10.48
N ALA A 303 -8.87 -4.63 -9.17
CA ALA A 303 -8.51 -3.48 -8.37
C ALA A 303 -7.16 -3.69 -7.70
N ASP A 304 -6.17 -2.83 -7.99
CA ASP A 304 -4.91 -2.80 -7.27
C ASP A 304 -4.89 -1.64 -6.26
N PRO A 305 -5.13 -1.91 -4.95
CA PRO A 305 -5.14 -0.86 -3.93
C PRO A 305 -3.75 -0.26 -3.66
N LYS A 306 -2.70 -0.71 -4.36
CA LYS A 306 -1.37 -0.09 -4.32
C LYS A 306 -1.03 0.42 -5.72
N LEU A 307 -1.20 1.73 -5.91
CA LEU A 307 -0.49 2.39 -7.00
C LEU A 307 1.01 2.41 -6.67
N GLU A 308 1.85 2.32 -7.70
CA GLU A 308 3.30 2.53 -7.53
C GLU A 308 3.59 3.95 -7.03
N SER A 309 4.65 4.10 -6.23
CA SER A 309 5.11 5.37 -5.69
C SER A 309 5.30 6.45 -6.76
N ARG A 310 6.02 6.14 -7.85
CA ARG A 310 6.26 7.11 -8.93
C ARG A 310 4.99 7.47 -9.71
N HIS A 311 4.05 6.54 -9.85
CA HIS A 311 2.76 6.83 -10.48
C HIS A 311 1.95 7.79 -9.59
N MET A 312 1.93 7.53 -8.28
CA MET A 312 1.31 8.44 -7.32
C MET A 312 1.97 9.83 -7.35
N GLU A 313 3.30 9.90 -7.43
CA GLU A 313 4.06 11.15 -7.57
C GLU A 313 3.73 11.91 -8.86
N GLY A 314 3.67 11.23 -10.01
CA GLY A 314 3.32 11.86 -11.29
C GLY A 314 1.88 12.39 -11.34
N ILE A 315 0.96 11.77 -10.60
CA ILE A 315 -0.38 12.31 -10.37
C ILE A 315 -0.32 13.52 -9.43
N ILE A 316 0.41 13.42 -8.32
CA ILE A 316 0.55 14.50 -7.34
C ILE A 316 1.17 15.76 -7.96
N GLU A 317 2.19 15.60 -8.80
CA GLU A 317 2.89 16.72 -9.43
C GLU A 317 1.97 17.58 -10.31
N ARG A 318 0.99 16.95 -10.95
CA ARG A 318 -0.02 17.63 -11.78
C ARG A 318 -1.26 18.08 -10.99
N PHE A 319 -1.43 17.59 -9.76
CA PHE A 319 -2.65 17.80 -8.97
C PHE A 319 -2.61 19.09 -8.15
N ASN A 320 -3.55 19.99 -8.42
CA ASN A 320 -3.76 21.21 -7.66
C ASN A 320 -4.87 21.03 -6.61
N LEU A 321 -4.47 20.73 -5.37
CA LEU A 321 -5.42 20.51 -4.28
C LEU A 321 -6.27 21.75 -3.96
N TYR A 322 -5.70 22.95 -4.07
CA TYR A 322 -6.42 24.18 -3.77
C TYR A 322 -7.55 24.41 -4.79
N LYS A 323 -7.26 24.27 -6.07
CA LYS A 323 -8.28 24.37 -7.14
C LYS A 323 -9.34 23.28 -7.00
N TYR A 324 -8.96 22.04 -6.70
CA TYR A 324 -9.91 20.96 -6.42
C TYR A 324 -10.83 21.28 -5.23
N LYS A 325 -10.35 21.93 -4.15
CA LYS A 325 -11.24 22.35 -3.05
C LYS A 325 -12.31 23.35 -3.51
N GLN A 326 -12.01 24.20 -4.49
CA GLN A 326 -12.94 25.20 -5.02
C GLN A 326 -13.96 24.60 -6.01
N GLU A 327 -13.54 23.62 -6.81
CA GLU A 327 -14.33 23.05 -7.91
C GLU A 327 -14.98 21.71 -7.57
N GLY A 328 -14.47 21.00 -6.56
CA GLY A 328 -14.90 19.66 -6.18
C GLY A 328 -14.84 18.69 -7.36
N VAL A 329 -15.96 17.99 -7.62
CA VAL A 329 -16.09 17.02 -8.72
C VAL A 329 -16.04 17.65 -10.11
N ALA A 330 -16.16 18.97 -10.22
CA ALA A 330 -15.99 19.69 -11.49
C ALA A 330 -14.51 19.91 -11.86
N TYR A 331 -13.56 19.56 -10.99
CA TYR A 331 -12.13 19.76 -11.23
C TYR A 331 -11.64 19.01 -12.48
N ARG A 332 -11.09 19.75 -13.45
CA ARG A 332 -10.49 19.23 -14.68
C ARG A 332 -9.23 20.04 -15.00
N GLU A 333 -8.05 19.43 -14.89
CA GLU A 333 -6.78 20.14 -15.13
C GLU A 333 -5.59 19.19 -15.30
N ASN A 334 -4.63 19.53 -16.17
CA ASN A 334 -3.38 18.77 -16.37
C ASN A 334 -3.60 17.27 -16.62
N GLY A 335 -4.63 16.91 -17.40
CA GLY A 335 -4.97 15.51 -17.66
C GLY A 335 -5.68 14.79 -16.49
N LEU A 336 -5.98 15.49 -15.40
CA LEU A 336 -6.63 14.97 -14.20
C LEU A 336 -8.08 15.43 -14.10
N GLU A 337 -8.95 14.53 -13.64
CA GLU A 337 -10.39 14.74 -13.57
C GLU A 337 -10.94 14.21 -12.24
N ALA A 338 -11.60 15.05 -11.44
CA ALA A 338 -12.28 14.59 -10.23
C ALA A 338 -13.61 13.90 -10.57
N LYS A 339 -13.88 12.78 -9.91
CA LYS A 339 -15.11 12.00 -10.05
C LYS A 339 -15.61 11.59 -8.67
N ASN A 340 -16.92 11.56 -8.49
CA ASN A 340 -17.52 11.04 -7.27
C ASN A 340 -17.84 9.56 -7.40
N ILE A 341 -17.50 8.79 -6.36
CA ILE A 341 -17.87 7.39 -6.23
C ILE A 341 -18.86 7.28 -5.07
N SER A 342 -20.13 6.97 -5.35
CA SER A 342 -21.16 6.72 -4.35
C SER A 342 -21.74 5.31 -4.43
N PHE A 343 -22.00 4.71 -3.26
CA PHE A 343 -22.64 3.39 -3.15
C PHE A 343 -23.31 3.22 -1.78
N LEU A 344 -24.29 2.31 -1.71
CA LEU A 344 -24.97 1.95 -0.46
C LEU A 344 -24.24 0.79 0.22
N THR A 345 -24.06 0.88 1.53
CA THR A 345 -23.45 -0.12 2.41
C THR A 345 -24.27 -0.28 3.68
N TYR A 346 -23.99 -1.30 4.49
CA TYR A 346 -24.68 -1.49 5.77
C TYR A 346 -23.83 -0.95 6.93
N GLN A 347 -24.39 -0.01 7.69
CA GLN A 347 -23.83 0.43 8.96
C GLN A 347 -24.53 -0.30 10.11
N LYS A 348 -23.76 -0.70 11.14
CA LYS A 348 -24.32 -1.18 12.40
C LYS A 348 -24.64 0.03 13.28
N VAL A 349 -25.90 0.20 13.66
CA VAL A 349 -26.38 1.27 14.53
C VAL A 349 -26.82 0.66 15.86
N PRO A 350 -26.35 1.18 17.01
CA PRO A 350 -26.83 0.74 18.31
C PRO A 350 -28.33 0.95 18.43
N ILE A 351 -29.03 -0.01 19.04
CA ILE A 351 -30.43 0.14 19.43
C ILE A 351 -30.41 0.76 20.82
N GLU A 352 -30.92 1.99 20.96
CA GLU A 352 -31.12 2.59 22.28
C GLU A 352 -32.19 1.76 23.03
N PRO A 353 -31.96 1.41 24.31
CA PRO A 353 -32.97 0.74 25.10
C PRO A 353 -34.18 1.67 25.25
N GLU A 354 -35.37 1.22 24.85
CA GLU A 354 -36.61 1.96 25.14
C GLU A 354 -36.81 1.99 26.67
N GLU A 355 -37.00 3.18 27.24
CA GLU A 355 -37.47 3.30 28.62
C GLU A 355 -38.91 2.77 28.68
N ASP A 356 -39.12 1.67 29.39
CA ASP A 356 -40.43 1.08 29.67
C ASP A 356 -41.34 2.10 30.35
N LYS A 357 -42.22 2.73 29.58
CA LYS A 357 -43.37 3.49 30.08
C LYS A 357 -44.64 2.68 29.91
N SER A 358 -44.86 1.70 30.79
CA SER A 358 -46.16 1.16 31.22
C SER A 358 -45.87 -0.02 32.15
N VAL A 359 -46.52 -0.27 33.29
CA VAL A 359 -47.96 -0.25 33.57
C VAL A 359 -48.17 -0.12 35.09
N THR A 360 -48.95 0.87 35.51
CA THR A 360 -49.72 0.81 36.77
C THR A 360 -50.87 -0.17 36.61
N GLY A 361 -50.93 -1.23 37.43
CA GLY A 361 -52.09 -2.11 37.51
C GLY A 361 -51.80 -3.48 38.15
N LYS A 362 -51.97 -3.57 39.47
CA LYS A 362 -52.14 -4.80 40.29
C LYS A 362 -53.51 -5.47 40.01
N PRO A 363 -53.86 -6.64 40.62
CA PRO A 363 -53.12 -7.90 40.83
C PRO A 363 -54.03 -9.17 40.60
N GLU A 364 -53.55 -10.36 40.99
CA GLU A 364 -54.26 -11.66 41.30
C GLU A 364 -53.75 -12.86 40.47
N THR A 365 -53.59 -14.11 40.96
CA THR A 365 -53.63 -14.78 42.28
C THR A 365 -52.89 -16.13 42.17
N LYS A 366 -52.28 -16.58 43.30
CA LYS A 366 -52.03 -17.97 43.76
C LYS A 366 -51.05 -18.85 42.93
N GLU A 367 -50.23 -19.73 43.50
CA GLU A 367 -50.40 -20.60 44.67
C GLU A 367 -49.04 -21.11 45.21
N GLU A 368 -49.04 -21.54 46.46
CA GLU A 368 -47.91 -21.83 47.37
C GLU A 368 -47.21 -23.19 47.15
N ALA A 369 -45.97 -23.32 47.64
CA ALA A 369 -45.56 -24.43 48.52
C ALA A 369 -44.32 -24.09 49.36
N GLN A 370 -44.62 -23.69 50.60
CA GLN A 370 -43.93 -23.86 51.90
C GLN A 370 -42.94 -25.04 52.01
N GLN A 371 -41.92 -25.12 52.88
CA GLN A 371 -41.64 -24.65 54.26
C GLN A 371 -40.24 -25.23 54.67
N PRO A 372 -39.71 -25.11 55.93
CA PRO A 372 -40.08 -24.24 57.05
C PRO A 372 -38.89 -23.48 57.71
N GLN A 373 -39.27 -22.51 58.54
CA GLN A 373 -38.48 -21.64 59.41
C GLN A 373 -38.04 -22.34 60.72
N GLN A 374 -37.02 -21.78 61.39
CA GLN A 374 -36.90 -21.80 62.86
C GLN A 374 -36.26 -20.49 63.38
N GLU A 375 -36.59 -20.18 64.62
CA GLU A 375 -36.78 -18.86 65.24
C GLU A 375 -35.58 -18.23 65.97
N THR A 376 -35.68 -16.89 66.12
CA THR A 376 -35.20 -15.87 67.10
C THR A 376 -34.70 -16.30 68.50
N PRO A 377 -34.06 -15.46 69.38
CA PRO A 377 -34.14 -13.98 69.50
C PRO A 377 -32.86 -13.21 69.97
N GLY A 378 -32.94 -11.87 70.09
CA GLY A 378 -32.24 -11.11 71.15
C GLY A 378 -31.28 -9.99 70.72
N SER A 379 -31.48 -8.81 71.29
CA SER A 379 -30.87 -7.50 71.01
C SER A 379 -29.70 -7.11 71.94
N GLU A 380 -28.78 -6.26 71.43
CA GLU A 380 -27.90 -5.27 72.11
C GLU A 380 -26.78 -5.80 73.07
N ALA A 381 -25.51 -5.37 73.08
CA ALA A 381 -24.70 -4.38 72.34
C ALA A 381 -23.16 -4.60 72.59
N HIS A 382 -22.34 -4.40 71.55
CA HIS A 382 -20.88 -3.99 71.45
C HIS A 382 -19.75 -4.71 72.24
N PRO A 383 -18.45 -4.66 71.82
CA PRO A 383 -17.83 -4.32 70.51
C PRO A 383 -16.71 -5.31 70.05
N GLU A 384 -16.07 -5.01 68.92
CA GLU A 384 -14.78 -5.54 68.39
C GLU A 384 -14.76 -6.98 67.84
N GLU A 385 -14.62 -7.13 66.53
CA GLU A 385 -13.37 -7.57 65.89
C GLU A 385 -13.54 -7.63 64.35
N THR A 386 -12.45 -7.29 63.68
CA THR A 386 -12.25 -7.19 62.23
C THR A 386 -12.45 -8.51 61.50
N GLU A 387 -13.22 -8.55 60.41
CA GLU A 387 -13.07 -9.55 59.35
C GLU A 387 -13.65 -9.10 58.00
N ASN A 388 -12.94 -9.46 56.93
CA ASN A 388 -13.01 -8.90 55.58
C ASN A 388 -14.36 -9.09 54.86
N GLU A 389 -14.94 -8.00 54.35
CA GLU A 389 -16.02 -8.05 53.37
C GLU A 389 -15.50 -8.55 52.01
N ALA A 390 -15.99 -9.71 51.59
CA ALA A 390 -15.87 -10.16 50.21
C ALA A 390 -16.84 -9.34 49.34
N GLU A 391 -16.30 -8.49 48.47
CA GLU A 391 -17.08 -7.74 47.47
C GLU A 391 -17.89 -8.70 46.57
N THR A 392 -19.20 -8.54 46.59
CA THR A 392 -20.13 -9.13 45.62
C THR A 392 -19.85 -8.54 44.22
N PRO A 393 -19.73 -9.36 43.15
CA PRO A 393 -19.47 -8.82 41.82
C PRO A 393 -20.68 -8.03 41.32
N MET A 394 -20.44 -6.82 40.81
CA MET A 394 -21.46 -6.00 40.14
C MET A 394 -22.07 -6.74 38.93
N PRO A 395 -23.39 -6.57 38.67
CA PRO A 395 -24.02 -7.17 37.49
C PRO A 395 -23.42 -6.61 36.20
N GLU A 396 -23.10 -7.50 35.25
CA GLU A 396 -22.61 -7.10 33.93
C GLU A 396 -23.68 -6.31 33.16
N PRO A 397 -23.32 -5.21 32.47
CA PRO A 397 -24.27 -4.44 31.68
C PRO A 397 -24.77 -5.26 30.49
N ASP A 398 -26.07 -5.15 30.20
CA ASP A 398 -26.71 -5.86 29.10
C ASP A 398 -26.02 -5.59 27.75
N PRO A 399 -25.88 -6.61 26.88
CA PRO A 399 -25.21 -6.46 25.61
C PRO A 399 -25.97 -5.51 24.68
N VAL A 400 -25.35 -4.39 24.32
CA VAL A 400 -25.87 -3.41 23.34
C VAL A 400 -26.27 -4.14 22.06
N LYS A 401 -27.57 -4.15 21.74
CA LYS A 401 -28.10 -4.73 20.49
C LYS A 401 -27.84 -3.75 19.34
N TYR A 402 -27.53 -4.28 18.15
CA TYR A 402 -27.26 -3.47 16.95
C TYR A 402 -28.23 -3.83 15.83
N ARG A 403 -28.77 -2.82 15.14
CA ARG A 403 -29.49 -3.00 13.87
C ARG A 403 -28.60 -2.64 12.67
N LYS A 404 -28.88 -3.26 11.52
CA LYS A 404 -28.19 -2.92 10.26
C LYS A 404 -29.04 -1.93 9.50
N GLU A 405 -28.49 -0.74 9.26
CA GLU A 405 -29.12 0.28 8.44
C GLU A 405 -28.34 0.47 7.14
N LEU A 406 -29.05 0.82 6.07
CA LEU A 406 -28.40 1.24 4.84
C LEU A 406 -27.81 2.65 5.03
N LYS A 407 -26.55 2.80 4.68
CA LYS A 407 -25.85 4.08 4.62
C LYS A 407 -25.35 4.32 3.21
N GLU A 408 -25.54 5.53 2.69
CA GLU A 408 -24.83 5.98 1.51
C GLU A 408 -23.41 6.43 1.87
N VAL A 409 -22.43 5.87 1.17
CA VAL A 409 -21.03 6.26 1.27
C VAL A 409 -20.60 6.83 -0.07
N SER A 410 -20.07 8.05 -0.03
CA SER A 410 -19.49 8.71 -1.19
C SER A 410 -18.07 9.20 -0.90
N TYR A 411 -17.23 9.19 -1.93
CA TYR A 411 -15.87 9.71 -1.88
C TYR A 411 -15.41 10.12 -3.26
N ASP A 412 -14.51 11.08 -3.31
CA ASP A 412 -13.94 11.55 -4.58
C ASP A 412 -12.68 10.78 -4.96
N VAL A 413 -12.55 10.57 -6.25
CA VAL A 413 -11.37 10.00 -6.91
C VAL A 413 -10.88 10.97 -7.96
N LEU A 414 -9.57 10.96 -8.16
CA LEU A 414 -8.93 11.57 -9.30
C LEU A 414 -8.77 10.50 -10.38
N PHE A 415 -9.25 10.80 -11.59
CA PHE A 415 -9.02 10.03 -12.78
C PHE A 415 -7.90 10.68 -13.59
N ASP A 416 -6.82 9.95 -13.81
CA ASP A 416 -5.71 10.35 -14.67
C ASP A 416 -5.97 9.85 -16.10
N ARG A 417 -6.14 10.78 -17.04
CA ARG A 417 -6.41 10.47 -18.45
C ARG A 417 -5.19 9.91 -19.16
N GLU A 418 -3.97 10.28 -18.74
CA GLU A 418 -2.74 9.82 -19.37
C GLU A 418 -2.52 8.33 -19.13
N THR A 419 -2.69 7.89 -17.89
CA THR A 419 -2.45 6.51 -17.48
C THR A 419 -3.73 5.70 -17.25
N LYS A 420 -4.90 6.29 -17.55
CA LYS A 420 -6.24 5.71 -17.34
C LYS A 420 -6.43 5.15 -15.93
N THR A 421 -6.04 5.92 -14.92
CA THR A 421 -5.92 5.45 -13.53
C THR A 421 -6.88 6.16 -12.58
N TYR A 422 -7.57 5.41 -11.72
CA TYR A 422 -8.46 5.95 -10.68
C TYR A 422 -7.83 5.86 -9.29
N VAL A 423 -7.65 7.01 -8.64
CA VAL A 423 -7.01 7.12 -7.31
C VAL A 423 -7.89 7.94 -6.36
N PRO A 424 -8.23 7.44 -5.16
CA PRO A 424 -8.96 8.22 -4.16
C PRO A 424 -8.17 9.46 -3.75
N ILE A 425 -8.83 10.61 -3.65
CA ILE A 425 -8.21 11.85 -3.18
C ILE A 425 -7.61 11.66 -1.78
N SER A 426 -8.24 10.84 -0.94
CA SER A 426 -7.71 10.48 0.38
C SER A 426 -6.42 9.66 0.32
N ALA A 427 -6.24 8.82 -0.70
CA ALA A 427 -5.00 8.07 -0.91
C ALA A 427 -3.87 8.99 -1.37
N ILE A 428 -4.17 9.97 -2.24
CA ILE A 428 -3.24 11.02 -2.67
C ILE A 428 -2.78 11.84 -1.46
N ARG A 429 -3.72 12.35 -0.65
CA ARG A 429 -3.41 13.10 0.58
C ARG A 429 -2.57 12.31 1.56
N LYS A 430 -2.90 11.03 1.75
CA LYS A 430 -2.15 10.13 2.62
C LYS A 430 -0.72 9.95 2.11
N TYR A 431 -0.54 9.66 0.83
CA TYR A 431 0.78 9.47 0.23
C TYR A 431 1.62 10.74 0.34
N ALA A 432 1.04 11.90 0.04
CA ALA A 432 1.73 13.19 0.14
C ALA A 432 2.16 13.48 1.58
N TYR A 433 1.32 13.18 2.57
CA TYR A 433 1.69 13.29 3.98
C TYR A 433 2.82 12.34 4.37
N GLU A 434 2.75 11.06 3.97
CA GLU A 434 3.78 10.06 4.30
C GLU A 434 5.14 10.34 3.64
N ASN A 435 5.17 11.08 2.53
CA ASN A 435 6.39 11.40 1.77
C ASN A 435 6.75 12.90 1.83
N GLU A 436 6.12 13.68 2.71
CA GLU A 436 6.39 15.12 2.89
C GLU A 436 6.26 15.97 1.61
N ILE A 437 5.33 15.59 0.73
CA ILE A 437 5.06 16.27 -0.55
C ILE A 437 3.99 17.34 -0.35
N ASN A 438 4.24 18.55 -0.87
CA ASN A 438 3.27 19.64 -0.86
C ASN A 438 2.25 19.46 -2.00
N LEU A 439 0.97 19.40 -1.67
CA LEU A 439 -0.13 19.38 -2.64
C LEU A 439 -0.59 20.77 -3.08
N ILE A 440 -0.08 21.82 -2.43
CA ILE A 440 -0.32 23.23 -2.75
C ILE A 440 1.05 23.91 -2.81
N ASP A 441 1.36 24.54 -3.93
CA ASP A 441 2.60 25.27 -4.16
C ASP A 441 2.26 26.67 -4.68
N ARG A 442 2.87 27.72 -4.11
CA ARG A 442 2.55 29.11 -4.47
C ARG A 442 2.97 29.50 -5.88
N TYR A 443 4.06 28.95 -6.40
CA TYR A 443 4.57 29.27 -7.73
C TYR A 443 3.86 28.45 -8.80
N LYS A 444 3.49 27.20 -8.48
CA LYS A 444 2.72 26.36 -9.40
C LYS A 444 1.22 26.64 -9.36
N HIS A 445 0.63 26.82 -8.18
CA HIS A 445 -0.84 26.82 -7.98
C HIS A 445 -1.44 28.19 -7.66
N GLY A 446 -0.62 29.24 -7.53
CA GLY A 446 -1.09 30.59 -7.18
C GLY A 446 -2.12 31.16 -8.16
N TYR A 447 -2.09 30.73 -9.44
CA TYR A 447 -3.08 31.14 -10.45
C TYR A 447 -4.53 30.76 -10.08
N ALA A 448 -4.74 29.72 -9.27
CA ALA A 448 -6.06 29.28 -8.84
C ALA A 448 -6.69 30.20 -7.78
N VAL A 449 -5.91 31.13 -7.21
CA VAL A 449 -6.43 32.15 -6.29
C VAL A 449 -7.18 33.21 -7.09
N ARG A 450 -8.48 33.34 -6.80
CA ARG A 450 -9.41 34.21 -7.54
C ARG A 450 -9.03 35.69 -7.43
N ASN A 451 -8.65 36.13 -6.22
CA ASN A 451 -8.28 37.52 -5.99
C ASN A 451 -6.88 37.81 -6.56
N GLU A 452 -6.81 38.81 -7.43
CA GLU A 452 -5.58 39.22 -8.11
C GLU A 452 -4.50 39.75 -7.16
N ASP A 453 -4.90 40.62 -6.22
CA ASP A 453 -3.98 41.21 -5.25
C ASP A 453 -3.28 40.14 -4.39
N LEU A 454 -4.04 39.14 -3.92
CA LEU A 454 -3.49 38.03 -3.16
C LEU A 454 -2.62 37.11 -4.04
N ARG A 455 -3.02 36.88 -5.29
CA ARG A 455 -2.23 36.10 -6.24
C ARG A 455 -0.86 36.74 -6.49
N GLU A 456 -0.78 38.05 -6.64
CA GLU A 456 0.50 38.76 -6.74
C GLU A 456 1.34 38.65 -5.47
N CYS A 457 0.70 38.78 -4.29
CA CYS A 457 1.40 38.57 -3.03
C CYS A 457 1.97 37.15 -2.92
N LEU A 458 1.22 36.14 -3.40
CA LEU A 458 1.67 34.75 -3.46
C LEU A 458 2.74 34.52 -4.53
N ALA A 459 2.81 35.32 -5.59
CA ALA A 459 3.89 35.23 -6.57
C ALA A 459 5.21 35.84 -6.05
N ASN A 460 5.16 36.77 -5.09
CA ASN A 460 6.34 37.48 -4.60
C ASN A 460 7.20 36.63 -3.64
N PRO A 461 8.46 36.28 -4.02
CA PRO A 461 9.33 35.40 -3.21
C PRO A 461 9.75 35.98 -1.85
N GLU A 462 9.65 37.31 -1.67
CA GLU A 462 9.98 37.98 -0.41
C GLU A 462 8.91 37.75 0.67
N TYR A 463 7.66 37.47 0.28
CA TYR A 463 6.55 37.25 1.20
C TYR A 463 6.48 35.79 1.65
N ARG A 464 7.41 35.39 2.52
CA ARG A 464 7.56 34.00 2.99
C ARG A 464 6.58 33.60 4.08
N THR A 465 5.91 34.55 4.72
CA THR A 465 5.02 34.30 5.85
C THR A 465 3.63 34.88 5.61
N VAL A 466 2.62 34.26 6.22
CA VAL A 466 1.24 34.80 6.23
C VAL A 466 1.20 36.22 6.79
N ARG A 467 2.09 36.55 7.75
CA ARG A 467 2.19 37.91 8.30
C ARG A 467 2.63 38.92 7.23
N GLN A 468 3.63 38.59 6.42
CA GLN A 468 4.10 39.45 5.32
C GLN A 468 3.02 39.61 4.25
N ILE A 469 2.35 38.52 3.87
CA ILE A 469 1.21 38.58 2.93
C ILE A 469 0.11 39.48 3.47
N ASN A 470 -0.31 39.28 4.73
CA ASN A 470 -1.35 40.11 5.35
C ASN A 470 -0.91 41.57 5.53
N LYS A 471 0.39 41.85 5.66
CA LYS A 471 0.90 43.23 5.67
C LYS A 471 0.75 43.85 4.27
N ALA A 472 1.21 43.17 3.23
CA ALA A 472 1.10 43.62 1.84
C ALA A 472 -0.36 43.81 1.40
N MET A 473 -1.27 42.92 1.81
CA MET A 473 -2.70 43.06 1.55
C MET A 473 -3.29 44.32 2.24
N ARG A 474 -2.89 44.64 3.47
CA ARG A 474 -3.31 45.89 4.13
C ARG A 474 -2.79 47.13 3.42
N GLU A 475 -1.53 47.11 2.98
CA GLU A 475 -0.94 48.20 2.18
C GLU A 475 -1.68 48.42 0.85
N ARG A 476 -2.32 47.38 0.31
CA ARG A 476 -3.21 47.43 -0.86
C ARG A 476 -4.65 47.84 -0.55
N GLY A 477 -4.94 48.25 0.69
CA GLY A 477 -6.24 48.77 1.11
C GLY A 477 -7.25 47.72 1.58
N TYR A 478 -6.80 46.49 1.92
CA TYR A 478 -7.68 45.48 2.51
C TYR A 478 -7.78 45.58 4.03
N THR A 479 -8.99 45.52 4.56
CA THR A 479 -9.26 45.15 5.95
C THR A 479 -9.25 43.62 6.04
N ILE A 480 -8.57 43.07 7.05
CA ILE A 480 -8.43 41.62 7.23
C ILE A 480 -9.04 41.22 8.57
N GLU A 481 -10.10 40.43 8.51
CA GLU A 481 -10.76 39.84 9.67
C GLU A 481 -10.37 38.38 9.82
N ARG A 482 -10.43 37.87 11.06
CA ARG A 482 -10.08 36.48 11.38
C ARG A 482 -11.17 35.86 12.25
N ASP A 483 -11.67 34.70 11.84
CA ASP A 483 -12.67 33.94 12.60
C ASP A 483 -12.05 33.12 13.76
N GLU A 484 -12.89 32.45 14.56
CA GLU A 484 -12.48 31.62 15.69
C GLU A 484 -11.62 30.40 15.27
N ALA A 485 -11.86 29.86 14.07
CA ALA A 485 -11.04 28.80 13.48
C ALA A 485 -9.71 29.32 12.91
N GLY A 486 -9.57 30.64 12.84
CA GLY A 486 -8.39 31.35 12.42
C GLY A 486 -8.31 31.67 10.93
N ASN A 487 -9.37 31.44 10.15
CA ASN A 487 -9.46 31.73 8.72
C ASN A 487 -9.56 33.23 8.46
N TYR A 488 -9.21 33.65 7.24
CA TYR A 488 -9.10 35.06 6.88
C TYR A 488 -10.23 35.49 5.94
N THR A 489 -10.84 36.63 6.26
CA THR A 489 -11.73 37.36 5.35
C THR A 489 -11.05 38.67 4.99
N TYR A 490 -10.84 38.90 3.69
CA TYR A 490 -10.24 40.11 3.16
C TYR A 490 -11.34 40.99 2.55
N ILE A 491 -11.43 42.24 2.97
CA ILE A 491 -12.49 43.17 2.62
C ILE A 491 -11.87 44.43 2.01
N LYS A 492 -12.31 44.85 0.83
CA LYS A 492 -11.90 46.09 0.16
C LYS A 492 -13.10 46.71 -0.53
N GLY A 493 -13.61 47.82 0.02
CA GLY A 493 -14.89 48.40 -0.39
C GLY A 493 -16.04 47.41 -0.16
N GLU A 494 -16.87 47.19 -1.17
CA GLU A 494 -17.98 46.23 -1.14
C GLU A 494 -17.56 44.79 -1.47
N SER A 495 -16.31 44.58 -1.91
CA SER A 495 -15.81 43.26 -2.27
C SER A 495 -15.15 42.60 -1.07
N SER A 496 -15.50 41.33 -0.84
CA SER A 496 -14.82 40.49 0.13
C SER A 496 -14.52 39.11 -0.43
N PHE A 497 -13.46 38.48 0.07
CA PHE A 497 -13.18 37.08 -0.22
C PHE A 497 -12.60 36.36 0.99
N PHE A 498 -12.84 35.05 1.03
CA PHE A 498 -12.45 34.17 2.11
C PHE A 498 -11.24 33.31 1.73
N MET A 499 -10.36 33.05 2.69
CA MET A 499 -9.24 32.11 2.56
C MET A 499 -9.04 31.34 3.86
N GLU A 500 -9.05 30.01 3.78
CA GLU A 500 -8.71 29.16 4.91
C GLU A 500 -7.28 29.43 5.38
N ARG A 501 -7.07 29.46 6.70
CA ARG A 501 -5.72 29.63 7.26
C ARG A 501 -4.77 28.54 6.77
N ARG A 502 -5.27 27.32 6.65
CA ARG A 502 -4.48 26.15 6.23
C ARG A 502 -4.01 26.27 4.80
N ASP A 503 -4.85 26.76 3.89
CA ASP A 503 -4.49 26.93 2.49
C ASP A 503 -3.46 28.04 2.32
N LEU A 504 -3.65 29.17 3.02
CA LEU A 504 -2.67 30.26 3.03
C LEU A 504 -1.32 29.83 3.62
N LEU A 505 -1.34 29.01 4.69
CA LEU A 505 -0.12 28.42 5.24
C LEU A 505 0.55 27.45 4.28
N ALA A 506 -0.23 26.62 3.57
CA ALA A 506 0.29 25.66 2.59
C ALA A 506 1.02 26.37 1.46
N PHE A 507 0.46 27.48 0.95
CA PHE A 507 1.15 28.32 -0.03
C PHE A 507 2.48 28.89 0.48
N THR A 508 2.56 29.27 1.76
CA THR A 508 3.78 29.82 2.36
C THR A 508 4.80 28.78 2.85
N GLY A 509 4.52 27.48 2.69
CA GLY A 509 5.39 26.41 3.20
C GLY A 509 5.45 26.30 4.73
N TYR A 510 4.63 27.07 5.45
CA TYR A 510 4.68 27.22 6.91
C TYR A 510 4.17 25.98 7.67
N ALA A 511 3.56 25.01 6.98
CA ALA A 511 3.23 23.71 7.56
C ALA A 511 4.46 22.90 8.00
N LYS A 512 5.68 23.25 7.53
CA LYS A 512 6.94 22.59 7.92
C LYS A 512 7.58 23.18 9.19
N ASP A 513 7.29 24.44 9.54
CA ASP A 513 8.09 25.17 10.54
C ASP A 513 7.67 24.90 12.01
N THR A 514 6.52 24.27 12.22
CA THR A 514 6.12 23.80 13.56
C THR A 514 6.93 22.58 14.05
N GLY A 515 7.61 21.86 13.15
CA GLY A 515 8.56 20.80 13.52
C GLY A 515 10.03 21.24 13.58
N GLY A 516 10.36 22.41 13.02
CA GLY A 516 11.73 22.94 12.96
C GLY A 516 12.18 23.60 14.28
N ARG A 517 11.25 24.12 15.08
CA ARG A 517 11.57 24.83 16.32
C ARG A 517 12.06 23.97 17.49
N GLU A 518 11.98 22.64 17.39
CA GLU A 518 12.61 21.71 18.36
C GLU A 518 14.08 21.38 18.03
N ARG A 519 14.60 21.79 16.86
CA ARG A 519 15.97 21.41 16.43
C ARG A 519 17.08 22.38 16.80
N GLU A 520 16.79 23.53 17.42
CA GLU A 520 17.81 24.53 17.78
C GLU A 520 18.25 24.52 19.25
N ARG A 521 18.07 23.40 19.98
CA ARG A 521 18.78 23.19 21.25
C ARG A 521 19.39 21.78 21.32
N GLY A 522 20.69 21.70 21.06
CA GLY A 522 21.57 20.67 21.62
C GLY A 522 22.05 19.57 20.66
N THR A 523 23.29 19.72 20.22
CA THR A 523 24.33 18.69 19.96
C THR A 523 23.96 17.20 20.00
N HIS A 524 24.24 16.52 18.88
CA HIS A 524 24.53 15.09 18.69
C HIS A 524 24.19 14.12 19.85
N ARG A 525 23.01 13.48 19.77
CA ARG A 525 22.80 12.12 20.29
C ARG A 525 21.85 11.33 19.37
N SER A 526 22.24 10.07 19.16
CA SER A 526 21.59 8.99 18.40
C SER A 526 20.05 9.07 18.35
N ALA A 527 19.50 9.14 17.14
CA ALA A 527 18.06 9.24 16.87
C ALA A 527 17.34 7.89 16.92
N ASP A 528 17.48 7.15 18.02
CA ASP A 528 16.77 5.87 18.24
C ASP A 528 16.09 5.75 19.62
N LYS A 529 15.81 6.88 20.30
CA LYS A 529 15.15 6.84 21.64
C LYS A 529 14.04 7.86 21.94
N THR A 530 13.54 8.63 20.97
CA THR A 530 12.46 9.62 21.22
C THR A 530 11.22 9.42 20.35
N VAL A 531 10.75 8.17 20.24
CA VAL A 531 9.39 7.85 19.72
C VAL A 531 8.48 7.27 20.82
N GLY A 532 8.98 7.10 22.04
CA GLY A 532 8.14 6.90 23.22
C GLY A 532 7.77 8.25 23.82
N PHE A 533 6.47 8.48 24.08
CA PHE A 533 5.90 9.65 24.78
C PHE A 533 5.42 10.88 23.96
N ILE A 534 4.88 10.69 22.76
CA ILE A 534 3.87 11.63 22.23
C ILE A 534 2.58 10.85 21.97
N GLY A 535 1.57 11.12 22.78
CA GLY A 535 0.35 10.32 22.91
C GLY A 535 -0.40 10.09 21.59
N GLY A 536 -0.86 8.85 21.39
CA GLY A 536 -1.55 8.41 20.18
C GLY A 536 -2.79 9.23 19.79
N LYS A 537 -3.45 9.91 20.73
CA LYS A 537 -4.67 10.71 20.47
C LYS A 537 -4.44 11.93 19.57
N ALA A 538 -3.30 12.64 19.72
CA ALA A 538 -3.03 13.85 18.92
C ALA A 538 -2.68 13.52 17.46
N LYS A 539 -1.86 12.47 17.27
CA LYS A 539 -1.56 11.90 15.94
C LYS A 539 -2.83 11.33 15.29
N GLN A 540 -3.70 10.68 16.06
CA GLN A 540 -4.98 10.16 15.55
C GLN A 540 -5.93 11.29 15.11
N LYS A 541 -6.02 12.37 15.90
CA LYS A 541 -6.86 13.54 15.61
C LYS A 541 -6.38 14.28 14.36
N LEU A 542 -5.08 14.51 14.23
CA LEU A 542 -4.46 15.11 13.04
C LEU A 542 -4.70 14.27 11.78
N ILE A 543 -4.57 12.94 11.87
CA ILE A 543 -4.80 12.06 10.71
C ILE A 543 -6.30 11.97 10.36
N ASN A 544 -7.21 11.99 11.33
CA ASN A 544 -8.65 12.02 11.06
C ASN A 544 -9.07 13.33 10.38
N GLU A 545 -8.44 14.44 10.76
CA GLU A 545 -8.66 15.75 10.16
C GLU A 545 -8.07 15.89 8.74
N ILE A 546 -6.95 15.20 8.46
CA ILE A 546 -6.30 15.18 7.14
C ILE A 546 -7.03 14.26 6.14
N LEU A 547 -7.53 13.10 6.61
CA LEU A 547 -8.11 12.06 5.75
C LEU A 547 -9.59 12.29 5.39
N GLY A 548 -10.29 13.16 6.13
CA GLY A 548 -11.75 13.24 6.06
C GLY A 548 -12.40 11.96 6.62
N ASP A 549 -13.48 12.13 7.38
CA ASP A 549 -14.09 11.07 8.21
C ASP A 549 -14.69 9.87 7.45
N SER A 550 -14.70 9.86 6.11
CA SER A 550 -15.49 8.87 5.35
C SER A 550 -14.87 7.47 5.26
N PHE A 551 -13.55 7.27 5.41
CA PHE A 551 -12.92 5.96 5.11
C PHE A 551 -12.32 5.20 6.31
N ARG A 552 -11.88 5.89 7.38
CA ARG A 552 -11.31 5.21 8.56
C ARG A 552 -12.37 4.48 9.37
N THR A 553 -13.56 5.06 9.43
CA THR A 553 -14.67 4.64 10.28
C THR A 553 -15.17 3.24 9.90
N GLU A 554 -15.20 2.90 8.61
CA GLU A 554 -15.64 1.57 8.13
C GLU A 554 -14.64 0.44 8.41
N ARG A 555 -13.32 0.64 8.20
CA ARG A 555 -12.33 -0.41 8.52
C ARG A 555 -12.13 -0.58 10.03
N MET A 556 -12.19 0.51 10.80
CA MET A 556 -12.15 0.44 12.27
C MET A 556 -13.36 -0.29 12.84
N LEU A 557 -14.58 -0.02 12.33
CA LEU A 557 -15.79 -0.69 12.82
C LEU A 557 -15.76 -2.20 12.54
N VAL A 558 -15.31 -2.63 11.35
CA VAL A 558 -15.21 -4.05 11.01
C VAL A 558 -14.11 -4.77 11.79
N GLY A 559 -12.97 -4.10 12.03
CA GLY A 559 -11.87 -4.62 12.85
C GLY A 559 -12.27 -4.79 14.32
N ASN A 560 -12.89 -3.76 14.91
CA ASN A 560 -13.32 -3.76 16.31
C ASN A 560 -14.44 -4.77 16.58
N VAL A 561 -15.36 -4.94 15.63
CA VAL A 561 -16.44 -5.94 15.74
C VAL A 561 -15.89 -7.37 15.63
N LYS A 562 -14.93 -7.64 14.75
CA LYS A 562 -14.25 -8.95 14.70
C LYS A 562 -13.46 -9.23 15.98
N LYS A 563 -12.81 -8.21 16.53
CA LYS A 563 -12.03 -8.28 17.77
C LYS A 563 -12.92 -8.64 18.96
N ALA A 564 -14.05 -7.94 19.14
CA ALA A 564 -15.03 -8.22 20.19
C ALA A 564 -15.60 -9.64 20.08
N VAL A 565 -15.97 -10.09 18.86
CA VAL A 565 -16.49 -11.45 18.65
C VAL A 565 -15.43 -12.52 18.95
N SER A 566 -14.16 -12.30 18.59
CA SER A 566 -13.07 -13.26 18.87
C SER A 566 -12.66 -13.33 20.35
N LEU A 567 -12.80 -12.21 21.08
CA LEU A 567 -12.53 -12.15 22.52
C LEU A 567 -13.63 -12.83 23.33
N ILE A 568 -14.89 -12.66 22.91
CA ILE A 568 -16.07 -13.26 23.56
C ILE A 568 -16.16 -14.77 23.29
N GLN A 569 -15.72 -15.25 22.12
CA GLN A 569 -15.81 -16.67 21.76
C GLN A 569 -14.73 -17.56 22.36
N ASN A 570 -13.66 -17.02 22.97
CA ASN A 570 -12.56 -17.83 23.49
C ASN A 570 -12.07 -17.34 24.87
N PRO A 571 -12.74 -17.77 25.97
CA PRO A 571 -12.42 -17.34 27.34
C PRO A 571 -10.98 -17.64 27.79
N ALA A 572 -10.28 -18.56 27.12
CA ALA A 572 -8.87 -18.85 27.39
C ALA A 572 -7.93 -17.66 27.05
N ASN A 573 -8.28 -16.84 26.05
CA ASN A 573 -7.49 -15.66 25.68
C ASN A 573 -7.62 -14.53 26.72
N ILE A 574 -8.80 -14.36 27.31
CA ILE A 574 -9.04 -13.38 28.38
C ILE A 574 -8.27 -13.80 29.64
N LYS A 575 -8.32 -15.09 30.00
CA LYS A 575 -7.59 -15.66 31.13
C LYS A 575 -6.06 -15.53 30.96
N MET A 576 -5.52 -15.81 29.77
CA MET A 576 -4.09 -15.66 29.47
C MET A 576 -3.63 -14.20 29.47
N MET A 577 -4.48 -13.26 29.05
CA MET A 577 -4.18 -11.83 29.02
C MET A 577 -4.15 -11.24 30.45
N LEU A 578 -5.09 -11.64 31.31
CA LEU A 578 -5.11 -11.29 32.74
C LEU A 578 -3.92 -11.88 33.49
N ILE A 579 -3.57 -13.15 33.26
CA ILE A 579 -2.38 -13.79 33.87
C ILE A 579 -1.09 -13.06 33.43
N LYS A 580 -0.99 -12.60 32.18
CA LYS A 580 0.16 -11.84 31.68
C LYS A 580 0.25 -10.44 32.28
N GLN A 581 -0.88 -9.77 32.50
CA GLN A 581 -0.92 -8.48 33.17
C GLN A 581 -0.56 -8.62 34.66
N ILE A 582 -1.12 -9.60 35.36
CA ILE A 582 -0.82 -9.87 36.78
C ILE A 582 0.66 -10.28 36.95
N GLY A 583 1.20 -11.12 36.06
CA GLY A 583 2.63 -11.46 36.05
C GLY A 583 3.57 -10.29 35.75
N SER A 584 3.08 -9.21 35.13
CA SER A 584 3.86 -7.98 34.90
C SER A 584 3.87 -7.03 36.10
N PHE A 585 2.91 -7.18 37.02
CA PHE A 585 2.83 -6.41 38.27
C PHE A 585 3.51 -7.11 39.47
N LEU A 586 3.76 -8.43 39.39
CA LEU A 586 4.29 -9.24 40.49
C LEU A 586 5.76 -9.67 40.31
N ASN A 587 6.62 -8.86 39.67
CA ASN A 587 8.06 -9.16 39.62
C ASN A 587 8.80 -8.39 40.73
N PRO A 588 9.17 -9.01 41.88
CA PRO A 588 9.63 -8.28 43.06
C PRO A 588 11.15 -7.99 43.09
N PHE A 589 11.87 -8.11 41.96
CA PHE A 589 13.33 -7.95 41.93
C PHE A 589 13.79 -6.79 41.03
N LYS A 590 13.27 -5.59 41.25
CA LYS A 590 13.80 -4.38 40.58
C LYS A 590 14.10 -3.18 41.48
N GLU A 591 14.09 -3.35 42.80
CA GLU A 591 14.63 -2.36 43.76
C GLU A 591 15.63 -2.96 44.77
N LEU A 592 16.27 -4.07 44.40
CA LEU A 592 17.56 -4.55 44.90
C LEU A 592 18.41 -4.90 43.68
#